data_AF-A0AAJ0FKJ0-F1
#
_entry.id   AF-A0AAJ0FKJ0-F1
#
_cell.length_a   1.000
_cell.length_b   1.000
_cell.length_c   1.000
_cell.angle_alpha   90.00
_cell.angle_beta   90.00
_cell.angle_gamma   90.00
#
_symmetry.space_group_name_H-M   'P 1'
#
loop_
_entity.id
_entity.type
_entity.pdbx_description
1 polymer ?
#
loop_
_entity_poly.entity_id
_entity_poly.type
_entity_poly.pdbx_seq_one_letter_code
_entity_poly.pdbx_strand_id
1 'polypeptide(L)'
;MAVIDSDPYDNQGNNFWVNQNNFFRQVRNFVIDLRDMPFTVGAGIHWQVAQATSLQNIVFNMRTDGGDANTQQGIFMDNGSGGFMVDLTFNGGKYGAFFGNQQFTTRNLTFNNCKTAIFMNWNWAWTFQDIKINNCGIGIDMANGGTTQTVGSVLVVDSVFQNTPVGVLTAYNPSSPQTNGTLILDNVDMTSGVPVAVSNALTKATVLAGNQKIGLFAQGRAYDSGSGTGGKAVQGSHTAVTKPDSLLNKATGKVFTRAKPQYENVPASSFISVKSKGAKGDGTTDDTAAIQAIFDSATADQVVYFDHGAYLITDTVKVPKNIKITGEIWPLILAGGNSAFKDQTKPKPVFQVGQPGDVGSVEMSDLMFETAGPQPGAILVEWNVAESSQGAAGLWDVHFRIGGSAGTQLELAQCAKKPDITNPVDPKCFGAFLLLHIREQSSAYLENTWFWVADHSLEPADKSQQIDIFNGRGVLIETQGPVWGFGTSSEHSVLYNYQIQNSAAVYLALIQTETPYFQGNPAATTPFAANAAFGDPDFAAACPSGDGRGCQRAWGLRVVNSSDVFV
;
A
#
# COMPACT_ATOMS: atom_id res chain seq x y z
N MET A 1 7.72 8.98 25.49
CA MET A 1 7.26 7.58 25.44
C MET A 1 5.75 7.59 25.21
N ALA A 2 5.29 6.74 24.29
CA ALA A 2 3.88 6.51 24.01
C ALA A 2 3.37 5.28 24.78
N VAL A 3 2.05 4.99 24.75
CA VAL A 3 1.48 3.77 25.35
C VAL A 3 1.96 2.53 24.60
N ILE A 4 1.97 2.59 23.26
CA ILE A 4 2.56 1.56 22.39
C ILE A 4 3.72 2.20 21.63
N ASP A 5 4.87 1.54 21.61
CA ASP A 5 6.07 1.98 20.91
C ASP A 5 6.50 0.95 19.86
N SER A 6 6.39 1.30 18.58
CA SER A 6 6.76 0.39 17.48
C SER A 6 8.24 0.43 17.12
N ASP A 7 9.00 1.39 17.65
CA ASP A 7 10.44 1.53 17.40
C ASP A 7 11.14 2.34 18.51
N PRO A 8 11.44 1.71 19.65
CA PRO A 8 12.01 2.41 20.80
C PRO A 8 13.34 3.08 20.49
N TYR A 9 13.58 4.22 21.13
CA TYR A 9 14.89 4.86 21.19
C TYR A 9 15.69 4.36 22.41
N ASP A 10 16.96 4.05 22.22
CA ASP A 10 17.91 3.85 23.31
C ASP A 10 18.31 5.19 23.98
N ASN A 11 19.15 5.11 25.03
CA ASN A 11 19.60 6.29 25.77
C ASN A 11 20.57 7.20 24.97
N GLN A 12 20.97 6.80 23.77
CA GLN A 12 21.82 7.55 22.86
C GLN A 12 21.02 8.16 21.69
N GLY A 13 19.71 7.86 21.61
CA GLY A 13 18.84 8.33 20.54
C GLY A 13 18.91 7.46 19.28
N ASN A 14 19.38 6.21 19.38
CA ASN A 14 19.29 5.26 18.27
C ASN A 14 18.01 4.45 18.38
N ASN A 15 17.36 4.21 17.23
CA ASN A 15 16.23 3.29 17.14
C ASN A 15 16.67 1.82 17.28
N PHE A 16 15.73 0.97 17.72
CA PHE A 16 15.92 -0.48 17.75
C PHE A 16 15.98 -1.06 16.34
N TRP A 17 15.16 -0.53 15.44
CA TRP A 17 15.13 -0.90 14.03
C TRP A 17 15.45 0.30 13.15
N VAL A 18 15.99 0.06 11.96
CA VAL A 18 16.01 1.12 10.93
C VAL A 18 14.56 1.34 10.53
N ASN A 19 14.04 2.57 10.66
CA ASN A 19 12.62 2.86 10.47
C ASN A 19 12.09 2.43 9.08
N GLN A 20 12.91 2.54 8.03
CA GLN A 20 12.58 2.08 6.68
C GLN A 20 12.54 0.56 6.55
N ASN A 21 13.09 -0.18 7.52
CA ASN A 21 13.09 -1.65 7.57
C ASN A 21 12.14 -2.20 8.65
N ASN A 22 11.32 -1.35 9.26
CA ASN A 22 10.44 -1.73 10.36
C ASN A 22 9.07 -2.27 9.84
N PHE A 23 9.14 -3.39 9.13
CA PHE A 23 8.04 -4.03 8.39
C PHE A 23 7.11 -4.91 9.25
N PHE A 24 6.01 -5.39 8.66
CA PHE A 24 5.19 -6.53 9.14
C PHE A 24 4.65 -6.38 10.58
N ARG A 25 3.79 -5.38 10.80
CA ARG A 25 3.20 -5.07 12.12
C ARG A 25 1.72 -4.78 12.03
N GLN A 26 0.98 -5.17 13.07
CA GLN A 26 -0.43 -4.82 13.21
C GLN A 26 -0.71 -4.34 14.63
N VAL A 27 -1.50 -3.28 14.76
CA VAL A 27 -2.22 -2.97 16.00
C VAL A 27 -3.68 -2.78 15.63
N ARG A 28 -4.56 -3.59 16.23
CA ARG A 28 -5.99 -3.55 15.93
C ARG A 28 -6.89 -3.82 17.11
N ASN A 29 -8.06 -3.18 17.11
CA ASN A 29 -9.14 -3.38 18.09
C ASN A 29 -8.82 -2.89 19.51
N PHE A 30 -8.39 -1.64 19.65
CA PHE A 30 -8.04 -1.05 20.95
C PHE A 30 -8.78 0.26 21.24
N VAL A 31 -8.96 0.53 22.54
CA VAL A 31 -9.17 1.89 23.05
C VAL A 31 -7.90 2.29 23.81
N ILE A 32 -7.27 3.38 23.41
CA ILE A 32 -6.09 3.94 24.07
C ILE A 32 -6.53 5.22 24.77
N ASP A 33 -6.49 5.23 26.10
CA ASP A 33 -6.99 6.32 26.92
C ASP A 33 -5.86 7.06 27.66
N LEU A 34 -5.67 8.34 27.33
CA LEU A 34 -4.66 9.21 27.91
C LEU A 34 -5.24 10.20 28.93
N ARG A 35 -6.54 10.12 29.26
CA ARG A 35 -7.24 11.17 30.03
C ARG A 35 -6.77 11.31 31.49
N ASP A 36 -6.22 10.24 32.04
CA ASP A 36 -5.63 10.22 33.39
C ASP A 36 -4.21 10.81 33.44
N MET A 37 -3.54 10.96 32.29
CA MET A 37 -2.25 11.65 32.23
C MET A 37 -2.43 13.18 32.32
N PRO A 38 -1.44 13.93 32.82
CA PRO A 38 -1.46 15.39 32.71
C PRO A 38 -1.60 15.83 31.24
N PHE A 39 -2.34 16.91 30.96
CA PHE A 39 -2.52 17.38 29.57
C PHE A 39 -1.19 17.81 28.91
N THR A 40 -0.14 18.05 29.68
CA THR A 40 1.20 18.46 29.22
C THR A 40 2.09 17.30 28.74
N VAL A 41 1.59 16.06 28.74
CA VAL A 41 2.30 14.87 28.25
C VAL A 41 1.32 13.82 27.72
N GLY A 42 1.80 12.93 26.83
CA GLY A 42 1.09 11.71 26.43
C GLY A 42 1.01 11.52 24.92
N ALA A 43 1.37 10.32 24.47
CA ALA A 43 1.14 9.86 23.11
C ALA A 43 0.50 8.47 23.14
N GLY A 44 -0.48 8.20 22.28
CA GLY A 44 -1.11 6.89 22.21
C GLY A 44 -0.18 5.85 21.60
N ILE A 45 0.20 6.05 20.34
CA ILE A 45 1.13 5.17 19.63
C ILE A 45 2.30 5.99 19.08
N HIS A 46 3.53 5.57 19.38
CA HIS A 46 4.70 5.93 18.58
C HIS A 46 4.74 4.95 17.40
N TRP A 47 4.35 5.43 16.21
CA TRP A 47 4.13 4.60 15.01
C TRP A 47 5.17 4.88 13.94
N GLN A 48 6.43 4.62 14.25
CA GLN A 48 7.57 4.72 13.35
C GLN A 48 7.78 3.37 12.67
N VAL A 49 7.25 3.22 11.45
CA VAL A 49 7.14 1.93 10.74
C VAL A 49 7.37 2.05 9.23
N ALA A 50 7.48 0.90 8.56
CA ALA A 50 7.61 0.77 7.11
C ALA A 50 6.39 0.06 6.46
N GLN A 51 6.56 -0.54 5.27
CA GLN A 51 5.53 -1.25 4.50
C GLN A 51 4.98 -2.50 5.23
N ALA A 52 3.83 -3.01 4.74
CA ALA A 52 3.12 -4.15 5.33
C ALA A 52 2.80 -3.95 6.82
N THR A 53 2.45 -2.71 7.19
CA THR A 53 2.03 -2.37 8.54
C THR A 53 0.65 -1.73 8.54
N SER A 54 -0.16 -2.06 9.56
CA SER A 54 -1.51 -1.55 9.69
C SER A 54 -1.90 -1.13 11.11
N LEU A 55 -2.63 -0.01 11.19
CA LEU A 55 -3.47 0.35 12.34
C LEU A 55 -4.93 0.21 11.92
N GLN A 56 -5.72 -0.57 12.65
CA GLN A 56 -7.13 -0.82 12.33
C GLN A 56 -8.02 -0.76 13.57
N ASN A 57 -9.17 -0.08 13.50
CA ASN A 57 -10.18 -0.10 14.56
C ASN A 57 -9.61 0.30 15.94
N ILE A 58 -9.09 1.54 16.03
CA ILE A 58 -8.52 2.07 17.27
C ILE A 58 -9.20 3.39 17.64
N VAL A 59 -9.58 3.52 18.92
CA VAL A 59 -10.09 4.76 19.49
C VAL A 59 -9.06 5.37 20.42
N PHE A 60 -8.72 6.64 20.20
CA PHE A 60 -7.82 7.43 21.04
C PHE A 60 -8.64 8.44 21.85
N ASN A 61 -8.61 8.32 23.18
CA ASN A 61 -9.28 9.25 24.09
C ASN A 61 -8.25 10.13 24.79
N MET A 62 -8.36 11.44 24.59
CA MET A 62 -7.42 12.44 25.07
C MET A 62 -8.14 13.59 25.77
N ARG A 63 -7.39 14.35 26.58
CA ARG A 63 -7.88 15.53 27.28
C ARG A 63 -8.08 16.71 26.32
N THR A 64 -9.03 17.59 26.65
CA THR A 64 -9.33 18.82 25.88
C THR A 64 -9.02 20.12 26.64
N ASP A 65 -8.66 20.04 27.91
CA ASP A 65 -8.27 21.17 28.76
C ASP A 65 -6.79 21.57 28.56
N GLY A 66 -6.36 22.65 29.22
CA GLY A 66 -4.96 23.12 29.22
C GLY A 66 -4.62 24.16 28.14
N GLY A 67 -5.53 24.44 27.20
CA GLY A 67 -5.26 25.41 26.13
C GLY A 67 -3.98 25.04 25.37
N ASP A 68 -3.15 26.02 25.02
CA ASP A 68 -1.93 25.76 24.24
C ASP A 68 -0.85 24.94 24.98
N ALA A 69 -1.01 24.75 26.29
CA ALA A 69 -0.14 23.89 27.08
C ALA A 69 -0.50 22.39 26.97
N ASN A 70 -1.64 22.04 26.36
CA ASN A 70 -1.95 20.65 26.06
C ASN A 70 -0.99 20.12 24.98
N THR A 71 -0.39 18.95 25.19
CA THR A 71 0.53 18.29 24.26
C THR A 71 0.15 16.84 23.98
N GLN A 72 -1.06 16.40 24.38
CA GLN A 72 -1.50 15.04 24.10
C GLN A 72 -1.71 14.83 22.59
N GLN A 73 -1.31 13.66 22.12
CA GLN A 73 -1.47 13.25 20.73
C GLN A 73 -1.84 11.78 20.59
N GLY A 74 -2.73 11.44 19.66
CA GLY A 74 -3.16 10.05 19.46
C GLY A 74 -2.03 9.22 18.86
N ILE A 75 -1.53 9.66 17.70
CA ILE A 75 -0.35 9.10 17.06
C ILE A 75 0.79 10.11 17.08
N PHE A 76 1.98 9.64 17.43
CA PHE A 76 3.24 10.32 17.21
C PHE A 76 4.04 9.51 16.18
N MET A 77 4.33 10.12 15.04
CA MET A 77 5.14 9.51 13.99
C MET A 77 6.15 10.56 13.52
N ASP A 78 7.42 10.29 13.76
CA ASP A 78 8.53 11.18 13.44
C ASP A 78 9.13 10.92 12.06
N ASN A 79 9.20 9.66 11.62
CA ASN A 79 9.60 9.23 10.27
C ASN A 79 9.11 7.78 9.95
N GLY A 80 9.53 7.24 8.80
CA GLY A 80 9.24 5.87 8.34
C GLY A 80 9.05 5.80 6.81
N SER A 81 8.68 4.61 6.32
CA SER A 81 8.36 4.33 4.91
C SER A 81 7.04 3.58 4.80
N GLY A 82 5.99 4.29 5.15
CA GLY A 82 4.77 3.74 5.67
C GLY A 82 3.83 3.11 4.66
N GLY A 83 2.86 2.44 5.29
CA GLY A 83 1.83 1.60 4.70
C GLY A 83 0.43 2.16 4.97
N PHE A 84 -0.36 1.49 5.82
CA PHE A 84 -1.82 1.64 5.82
C PHE A 84 -2.47 1.91 7.19
N MET A 85 -3.47 2.78 7.27
CA MET A 85 -4.33 2.94 8.46
C MET A 85 -5.80 3.02 8.09
N VAL A 86 -6.65 2.44 8.93
CA VAL A 86 -8.09 2.38 8.69
C VAL A 86 -8.92 2.37 9.97
N ASP A 87 -10.12 2.94 9.92
CA ASP A 87 -11.12 2.87 10.99
C ASP A 87 -10.58 3.40 12.34
N LEU A 88 -9.98 4.59 12.33
CA LEU A 88 -9.42 5.21 13.53
C LEU A 88 -10.32 6.35 14.02
N THR A 89 -10.48 6.48 15.33
CA THR A 89 -11.23 7.58 15.96
C THR A 89 -10.37 8.30 16.99
N PHE A 90 -10.30 9.63 16.91
CA PHE A 90 -9.52 10.48 17.80
C PHE A 90 -10.43 11.47 18.51
N ASN A 91 -10.42 11.46 19.84
CA ASN A 91 -11.25 12.32 20.68
C ASN A 91 -10.38 13.21 21.56
N GLY A 92 -10.36 14.51 21.29
CA GLY A 92 -9.59 15.51 22.05
C GLY A 92 -8.13 15.63 21.64
N GLY A 93 -7.28 16.15 22.54
CA GLY A 93 -5.84 16.29 22.34
C GLY A 93 -5.41 17.56 21.60
N LYS A 94 -4.12 17.86 21.66
CA LYS A 94 -3.48 18.88 20.82
C LYS A 94 -3.52 18.45 19.36
N TYR A 95 -3.09 17.21 19.12
CA TYR A 95 -3.10 16.59 17.80
C TYR A 95 -3.89 15.30 17.84
N GLY A 96 -4.80 15.10 16.89
CA GLY A 96 -5.31 13.74 16.64
C GLY A 96 -4.14 12.84 16.25
N ALA A 97 -3.41 13.26 15.22
CA ALA A 97 -2.17 12.65 14.81
C ALA A 97 -1.10 13.69 14.43
N PHE A 98 0.14 13.40 14.86
CA PHE A 98 1.36 14.04 14.37
C PHE A 98 2.04 13.08 13.41
N PHE A 99 2.15 13.45 12.13
CA PHE A 99 2.62 12.58 11.07
C PHE A 99 3.89 13.10 10.39
N GLY A 100 4.88 12.23 10.25
CA GLY A 100 6.11 12.43 9.49
C GLY A 100 6.52 11.12 8.84
N ASN A 101 6.49 11.02 7.51
CA ASN A 101 6.79 9.76 6.81
C ASN A 101 7.05 9.98 5.32
N GLN A 102 7.79 9.11 4.63
CA GLN A 102 7.92 9.19 3.17
C GLN A 102 6.54 9.18 2.49
N GLN A 103 5.75 8.14 2.75
CA GLN A 103 4.40 7.98 2.23
C GLN A 103 3.48 7.23 3.19
N PHE A 104 2.17 7.44 3.05
CA PHE A 104 1.16 6.63 3.73
C PHE A 104 -0.20 6.73 3.01
N THR A 105 -1.00 5.67 3.16
CA THR A 105 -2.43 5.69 2.86
C THR A 105 -3.23 5.54 4.13
N THR A 106 -4.13 6.47 4.40
CA THR A 106 -4.98 6.41 5.61
C THR A 106 -6.42 6.72 5.25
N ARG A 107 -7.36 5.85 5.63
CA ARG A 107 -8.79 6.04 5.30
C ARG A 107 -9.77 5.77 6.45
N ASN A 108 -10.98 6.33 6.36
CA ASN A 108 -12.00 6.27 7.42
C ASN A 108 -11.45 6.66 8.80
N LEU A 109 -10.91 7.87 8.91
CA LEU A 109 -10.42 8.43 10.17
C LEU A 109 -11.40 9.50 10.65
N THR A 110 -11.78 9.45 11.93
CA THR A 110 -12.67 10.43 12.56
C THR A 110 -11.94 11.20 13.64
N PHE A 111 -11.97 12.53 13.58
CA PHE A 111 -11.33 13.43 14.54
C PHE A 111 -12.38 14.31 15.19
N ASN A 112 -12.47 14.29 16.52
CA ASN A 112 -13.45 15.03 17.29
C ASN A 112 -12.76 15.92 18.32
N ASN A 113 -13.04 17.22 18.31
CA ASN A 113 -12.62 18.18 19.35
C ASN A 113 -11.08 18.25 19.54
N CYS A 114 -10.30 17.97 18.49
CA CYS A 114 -8.85 18.16 18.50
C CYS A 114 -8.53 19.66 18.31
N LYS A 115 -7.41 20.15 18.87
CA LYS A 115 -6.94 21.50 18.46
C LYS A 115 -6.58 21.54 16.97
N THR A 116 -5.75 20.60 16.54
CA THR A 116 -5.52 20.30 15.14
C THR A 116 -5.77 18.80 14.94
N ALA A 117 -6.65 18.43 14.02
CA ALA A 117 -6.93 17.01 13.78
C ALA A 117 -5.68 16.27 13.25
N ILE A 118 -5.05 16.82 12.21
CA ILE A 118 -3.87 16.26 11.58
C ILE A 118 -2.78 17.32 11.48
N PHE A 119 -1.65 17.08 12.16
CA PHE A 119 -0.43 17.87 11.98
C PHE A 119 0.53 17.08 11.09
N MET A 120 0.69 17.51 9.84
CA MET A 120 1.61 16.92 8.88
C MET A 120 2.97 17.61 9.00
N ASN A 121 3.89 16.97 9.72
CA ASN A 121 5.23 17.48 10.01
C ASN A 121 6.12 17.46 8.76
N TRP A 122 6.18 16.34 8.05
CA TRP A 122 6.91 16.20 6.78
C TRP A 122 6.39 14.99 6.00
N ASN A 123 6.47 15.03 4.68
CA ASN A 123 6.29 13.84 3.86
C ASN A 123 6.89 14.01 2.46
N TRP A 124 6.87 12.94 1.66
CA TRP A 124 6.89 13.07 0.20
C TRP A 124 5.47 13.10 -0.35
N ALA A 125 4.62 12.15 0.09
CA ALA A 125 3.21 12.08 -0.29
C ALA A 125 2.35 11.50 0.83
N TRP A 126 1.05 11.80 0.84
CA TRP A 126 0.10 11.14 1.74
C TRP A 126 -1.30 11.21 1.15
N THR A 127 -2.00 10.08 1.09
CA THR A 127 -3.40 10.05 0.65
C THR A 127 -4.32 9.77 1.83
N PHE A 128 -5.22 10.72 2.06
CA PHE A 128 -6.30 10.66 3.01
C PHE A 128 -7.63 10.41 2.28
N GLN A 129 -8.39 9.40 2.71
CA GLN A 129 -9.72 9.13 2.14
C GLN A 129 -10.79 8.92 3.21
N ASP A 130 -12.02 9.41 3.00
CA ASP A 130 -13.11 9.29 3.97
C ASP A 130 -12.74 9.83 5.36
N ILE A 131 -12.09 11.00 5.41
CA ILE A 131 -11.76 11.65 6.68
C ILE A 131 -12.95 12.45 7.17
N LYS A 132 -13.25 12.32 8.47
CA LYS A 132 -14.29 13.09 9.16
C LYS A 132 -13.62 13.94 10.22
N ILE A 133 -13.72 15.26 10.10
CA ILE A 133 -13.16 16.21 11.07
C ILE A 133 -14.30 17.02 11.66
N ASN A 134 -14.50 16.92 12.97
CA ASN A 134 -15.61 17.53 13.68
C ASN A 134 -15.09 18.42 14.81
N ASN A 135 -15.51 19.68 14.81
CA ASN A 135 -15.30 20.62 15.93
C ASN A 135 -13.82 20.79 16.28
N CYS A 136 -12.94 20.80 15.28
CA CYS A 136 -11.50 21.01 15.47
C CYS A 136 -11.13 22.48 15.27
N GLY A 137 -9.98 22.92 15.79
CA GLY A 137 -9.47 24.26 15.49
C GLY A 137 -8.96 24.37 14.05
N ILE A 138 -8.10 23.43 13.66
CA ILE A 138 -7.59 23.24 12.30
C ILE A 138 -7.86 21.79 11.89
N GLY A 139 -8.27 21.57 10.64
CA GLY A 139 -8.38 20.23 10.09
C GLY A 139 -7.01 19.60 9.83
N ILE A 140 -6.34 20.08 8.78
CA ILE A 140 -5.00 19.63 8.40
C ILE A 140 -4.03 20.81 8.43
N ASP A 141 -2.98 20.73 9.24
CA ASP A 141 -1.85 21.64 9.18
C ASP A 141 -0.71 20.99 8.39
N MET A 142 -0.42 21.52 7.20
CA MET A 142 0.66 21.08 6.33
C MET A 142 1.63 22.22 6.00
N ALA A 143 1.65 23.28 6.82
CA ALA A 143 2.44 24.48 6.57
C ALA A 143 3.86 24.44 7.19
N ASN A 144 4.26 23.30 7.75
CA ASN A 144 5.54 23.16 8.45
C ASN A 144 6.73 23.50 7.52
N GLY A 145 7.74 24.19 8.07
CA GLY A 145 8.87 24.72 7.29
C GLY A 145 8.63 26.08 6.62
N GLY A 146 7.41 26.63 6.65
CA GLY A 146 7.10 27.97 6.16
C GLY A 146 7.39 28.12 4.66
N THR A 147 8.29 29.02 4.26
CA THR A 147 8.67 29.20 2.84
C THR A 147 9.43 28.01 2.26
N THR A 148 9.96 27.13 3.10
CA THR A 148 10.69 25.92 2.71
C THR A 148 9.95 24.72 3.28
N GLN A 149 8.74 24.47 2.74
CA GLN A 149 7.83 23.46 3.27
C GLN A 149 8.48 22.08 3.34
N THR A 150 8.37 21.41 4.47
CA THR A 150 8.84 20.03 4.67
C THR A 150 7.83 18.98 4.21
N VAL A 151 6.59 19.39 4.00
CA VAL A 151 5.54 18.55 3.43
C VAL A 151 5.65 18.59 1.91
N GLY A 152 5.83 17.43 1.28
CA GLY A 152 5.85 17.29 -0.17
C GLY A 152 4.45 17.45 -0.76
N SER A 153 3.56 16.51 -0.45
CA SER A 153 2.20 16.49 -0.99
C SER A 153 1.16 15.83 -0.09
N VAL A 154 -0.08 16.31 -0.16
CA VAL A 154 -1.24 15.76 0.54
C VAL A 154 -2.42 15.66 -0.42
N LEU A 155 -3.08 14.51 -0.44
CA LEU A 155 -4.34 14.29 -1.14
C LEU A 155 -5.44 14.03 -0.12
N VAL A 156 -6.59 14.69 -0.26
CA VAL A 156 -7.77 14.47 0.59
C VAL A 156 -8.95 14.17 -0.31
N VAL A 157 -9.48 12.95 -0.19
CA VAL A 157 -10.52 12.40 -1.06
C VAL A 157 -11.75 12.04 -0.24
N ASP A 158 -12.95 12.30 -0.77
CA ASP A 158 -14.23 11.82 -0.22
C ASP A 158 -14.45 12.15 1.28
N SER A 159 -14.00 13.31 1.72
CA SER A 159 -13.91 13.66 3.14
C SER A 159 -14.95 14.70 3.57
N VAL A 160 -15.18 14.84 4.87
CA VAL A 160 -16.18 15.75 5.44
C VAL A 160 -15.58 16.49 6.63
N PHE A 161 -15.42 17.81 6.51
CA PHE A 161 -14.94 18.66 7.60
C PHE A 161 -16.09 19.56 8.06
N GLN A 162 -16.31 19.61 9.37
CA GLN A 162 -17.44 20.32 9.98
C GLN A 162 -17.00 21.10 11.21
N ASN A 163 -17.62 22.27 11.40
CA ASN A 163 -17.42 23.15 12.56
C ASN A 163 -15.94 23.39 12.88
N THR A 164 -15.14 23.56 11.83
CA THR A 164 -13.68 23.68 11.90
C THR A 164 -13.28 24.97 11.19
N PRO A 165 -12.83 26.02 11.92
CA PRO A 165 -12.60 27.35 11.35
C PRO A 165 -11.68 27.38 10.12
N VAL A 166 -10.66 26.53 10.09
CA VAL A 166 -9.74 26.35 8.96
C VAL A 166 -9.67 24.88 8.57
N GLY A 167 -10.10 24.54 7.36
CA GLY A 167 -10.04 23.18 6.83
C GLY A 167 -8.60 22.70 6.64
N VAL A 168 -7.84 23.36 5.77
CA VAL A 168 -6.42 23.08 5.51
C VAL A 168 -5.58 24.35 5.64
N LEU A 169 -4.49 24.27 6.38
CA LEU A 169 -3.49 25.32 6.52
C LEU A 169 -2.23 24.93 5.73
N THR A 170 -1.80 25.77 4.77
CA THR A 170 -0.64 25.52 3.89
C THR A 170 0.26 26.75 3.80
N ALA A 171 1.53 26.61 3.43
CA ALA A 171 2.40 27.74 3.10
C ALA A 171 2.68 27.86 1.59
N TYR A 172 2.04 27.04 0.75
CA TYR A 172 2.23 27.05 -0.70
C TYR A 172 1.80 28.38 -1.34
N ASN A 173 2.56 28.78 -2.35
CA ASN A 173 2.26 29.90 -3.24
C ASN A 173 2.68 29.51 -4.67
N PRO A 174 1.89 29.80 -5.72
CA PRO A 174 2.25 29.48 -7.11
C PRO A 174 3.56 30.12 -7.62
N SER A 175 4.05 31.17 -6.96
CA SER A 175 5.34 31.81 -7.24
C SER A 175 6.52 31.12 -6.55
N SER A 176 6.29 30.11 -5.71
CA SER A 176 7.35 29.32 -5.08
C SER A 176 8.16 28.58 -6.16
N PRO A 177 9.49 28.49 -6.01
CA PRO A 177 10.35 27.80 -6.97
C PRO A 177 10.24 26.26 -6.91
N GLN A 178 9.52 25.73 -5.93
CA GLN A 178 9.39 24.30 -5.62
C GLN A 178 7.92 23.88 -5.56
N THR A 179 7.67 22.57 -5.61
CA THR A 179 6.32 21.98 -5.53
C THR A 179 5.90 21.59 -4.11
N ASN A 180 6.77 21.75 -3.11
CA ASN A 180 6.50 21.41 -1.72
C ASN A 180 5.21 22.09 -1.25
N GLY A 181 4.39 21.37 -0.50
CA GLY A 181 3.05 21.75 -0.11
C GLY A 181 2.02 21.55 -1.22
N THR A 182 2.24 20.61 -2.15
CA THR A 182 1.22 20.22 -3.13
C THR A 182 -0.02 19.70 -2.40
N LEU A 183 -1.21 20.14 -2.80
CA LEU A 183 -2.48 19.74 -2.19
C LEU A 183 -3.51 19.42 -3.27
N ILE A 184 -4.15 18.27 -3.16
CA ILE A 184 -5.35 17.89 -3.92
C ILE A 184 -6.50 17.70 -2.94
N LEU A 185 -7.64 18.35 -3.20
CA LEU A 185 -8.92 18.05 -2.54
C LEU A 185 -9.89 17.55 -3.61
N ASP A 186 -10.40 16.33 -3.47
CA ASP A 186 -11.38 15.72 -4.38
C ASP A 186 -12.61 15.27 -3.57
N ASN A 187 -13.79 15.79 -3.92
CA ASN A 187 -15.06 15.48 -3.25
C ASN A 187 -15.01 15.70 -1.72
N VAL A 188 -14.56 16.89 -1.28
CA VAL A 188 -14.45 17.24 0.15
C VAL A 188 -15.59 18.17 0.56
N ASP A 189 -16.44 17.70 1.47
CA ASP A 189 -17.56 18.48 2.00
C ASP A 189 -17.08 19.38 3.15
N MET A 190 -17.15 20.70 2.94
CA MET A 190 -16.91 21.72 3.95
C MET A 190 -18.11 22.67 4.08
N THR A 191 -19.33 22.17 3.86
CA THR A 191 -20.57 22.97 3.84
C THR A 191 -20.97 23.51 5.20
N SER A 192 -20.62 22.81 6.28
CA SER A 192 -21.18 23.06 7.62
C SER A 192 -20.13 23.60 8.58
N GLY A 193 -20.07 24.93 8.73
CA GLY A 193 -19.27 25.58 9.78
C GLY A 193 -17.76 25.57 9.50
N VAL A 194 -17.35 25.64 8.23
CA VAL A 194 -15.94 25.73 7.81
C VAL A 194 -15.78 26.97 6.93
N PRO A 195 -15.61 28.18 7.48
CA PRO A 195 -15.58 29.41 6.68
C PRO A 195 -14.37 29.49 5.74
N VAL A 196 -13.23 28.90 6.11
CA VAL A 196 -12.00 28.91 5.31
C VAL A 196 -11.60 27.47 4.99
N ALA A 197 -11.80 27.04 3.75
CA ALA A 197 -11.45 25.68 3.33
C ALA A 197 -9.92 25.51 3.22
N VAL A 198 -9.24 26.49 2.62
CA VAL A 198 -7.77 26.53 2.51
C VAL A 198 -7.27 27.92 2.89
N SER A 199 -6.31 27.98 3.82
CA SER A 199 -5.67 29.22 4.27
C SER A 199 -4.16 29.17 4.05
N ASN A 200 -3.58 30.29 3.63
CA ASN A 200 -2.13 30.45 3.61
C ASN A 200 -1.62 30.87 5.00
N ALA A 201 -0.77 30.05 5.62
CA ALA A 201 -0.27 30.24 6.97
C ALA A 201 0.60 31.48 7.14
N LEU A 202 1.30 31.90 6.08
CA LEU A 202 2.24 33.03 6.10
C LEU A 202 1.50 34.36 5.95
N THR A 203 0.59 34.44 4.99
CA THR A 203 -0.14 35.69 4.69
C THR A 203 -1.47 35.80 5.44
N LYS A 204 -1.95 34.70 6.03
CA LYS A 204 -3.29 34.53 6.61
C LYS A 204 -4.43 34.71 5.60
N ALA A 205 -4.12 34.73 4.31
CA ALA A 205 -5.11 34.87 3.27
C ALA A 205 -5.96 33.60 3.13
N THR A 206 -7.26 33.79 2.88
CA THR A 206 -8.13 32.72 2.38
C THR A 206 -7.76 32.41 0.95
N VAL A 207 -7.25 31.20 0.71
CA VAL A 207 -6.95 30.68 -0.63
C VAL A 207 -8.21 30.11 -1.27
N LEU A 208 -9.02 29.41 -0.48
CA LEU A 208 -10.30 28.83 -0.90
C LEU A 208 -11.33 29.06 0.21
N ALA A 209 -12.44 29.71 -0.13
CA ALA A 209 -13.57 29.87 0.79
C ALA A 209 -14.21 28.50 1.07
N GLY A 210 -14.63 28.26 2.32
CA GLY A 210 -15.39 27.06 2.67
C GLY A 210 -16.90 27.32 2.69
N ASN A 211 -17.63 26.67 3.59
CA ASN A 211 -19.10 26.61 3.63
C ASN A 211 -19.71 26.16 2.31
N GLN A 212 -18.98 25.27 1.62
CA GLN A 212 -19.38 24.67 0.35
C GLN A 212 -18.73 23.30 0.18
N LYS A 213 -19.24 22.52 -0.75
CA LYS A 213 -18.61 21.27 -1.19
C LYS A 213 -17.52 21.58 -2.21
N ILE A 214 -16.31 21.08 -1.98
CA ILE A 214 -15.17 21.22 -2.89
C ILE A 214 -15.17 20.02 -3.84
N GLY A 215 -15.45 20.27 -5.12
CA GLY A 215 -15.44 19.24 -6.16
C GLY A 215 -14.01 18.77 -6.46
N LEU A 216 -13.18 19.68 -6.98
CA LEU A 216 -11.74 19.47 -7.13
C LEU A 216 -11.00 20.80 -6.87
N PHE A 217 -9.98 20.74 -6.03
CA PHE A 217 -9.00 21.80 -5.83
C PHE A 217 -7.60 21.23 -6.02
N ALA A 218 -6.74 21.98 -6.68
CA ALA A 218 -5.34 21.64 -6.80
C ALA A 218 -4.45 22.85 -6.50
N GLN A 219 -3.37 22.61 -5.79
CA GLN A 219 -2.22 23.51 -5.76
C GLN A 219 -0.94 22.70 -5.96
N GLY A 220 -0.02 23.22 -6.77
CA GLY A 220 1.17 22.51 -7.24
C GLY A 220 1.40 22.79 -8.72
N ARG A 221 2.09 21.89 -9.43
CA ARG A 221 2.27 21.98 -10.89
C ARG A 221 1.34 21.01 -11.61
N ALA A 222 0.52 21.54 -12.51
CA ALA A 222 -0.38 20.77 -13.36
C ALA A 222 0.17 20.61 -14.78
N TYR A 223 -0.07 19.44 -15.38
CA TYR A 223 0.21 19.11 -16.77
C TYR A 223 -1.09 18.65 -17.44
N ASP A 224 -1.75 19.57 -18.13
CA ASP A 224 -2.96 19.37 -18.93
C ASP A 224 -2.80 19.96 -20.33
N SER A 225 -3.82 19.76 -21.19
CA SER A 225 -3.83 20.27 -22.57
C SER A 225 -3.73 21.79 -22.69
N GLY A 226 -4.05 22.54 -21.63
CA GLY A 226 -3.93 24.00 -21.56
C GLY A 226 -2.59 24.49 -20.98
N SER A 227 -1.80 23.63 -20.36
CA SER A 227 -0.56 23.97 -19.65
C SER A 227 0.72 23.87 -20.50
N GLY A 228 0.64 23.21 -21.68
CA GLY A 228 1.79 22.94 -22.54
C GLY A 228 2.80 21.95 -21.92
N THR A 229 3.94 21.75 -22.58
CA THR A 229 4.95 20.76 -22.15
C THR A 229 5.72 21.16 -20.89
N GLY A 230 5.72 22.45 -20.53
CA GLY A 230 6.40 22.95 -19.33
C GLY A 230 5.60 22.73 -18.04
N GLY A 231 4.28 22.53 -18.11
CA GLY A 231 3.38 22.53 -16.97
C GLY A 231 3.21 23.91 -16.33
N LYS A 232 2.17 24.07 -15.51
CA LYS A 232 1.80 25.36 -14.90
C LYS A 232 1.62 25.23 -13.38
N ALA A 233 2.22 26.16 -12.62
CA ALA A 233 1.92 26.27 -11.20
C ALA A 233 0.48 26.81 -11.02
N VAL A 234 -0.33 26.08 -10.27
CA VAL A 234 -1.75 26.38 -9.99
C VAL A 234 -2.00 26.44 -8.49
N GLN A 235 -3.06 27.15 -8.11
CA GLN A 235 -3.66 27.13 -6.78
C GLN A 235 -5.12 27.58 -6.92
N GLY A 236 -6.04 26.62 -7.00
CA GLY A 236 -7.44 26.94 -7.25
C GLY A 236 -8.31 25.72 -7.55
N SER A 237 -9.59 25.97 -7.77
CA SER A 237 -10.55 24.94 -8.14
C SER A 237 -10.39 24.51 -9.60
N HIS A 238 -10.64 23.23 -9.86
CA HIS A 238 -10.61 22.62 -11.19
C HIS A 238 -11.92 21.87 -11.45
N THR A 239 -12.14 21.46 -12.69
CA THR A 239 -13.26 20.58 -13.06
C THR A 239 -13.08 19.23 -12.37
N ALA A 240 -14.09 18.81 -11.60
CA ALA A 240 -14.06 17.52 -10.92
C ALA A 240 -13.90 16.37 -11.91
N VAL A 241 -13.11 15.38 -11.53
CA VAL A 241 -12.88 14.18 -12.34
C VAL A 241 -14.04 13.21 -12.09
N THR A 242 -14.80 12.93 -13.14
CA THR A 242 -15.84 11.89 -13.11
C THR A 242 -15.16 10.52 -13.05
N LYS A 243 -15.48 9.76 -12.01
CA LYS A 243 -15.02 8.39 -11.84
C LYS A 243 -16.14 7.44 -12.30
N PRO A 244 -15.85 6.34 -13.00
CA PRO A 244 -16.84 5.32 -13.36
C PRO A 244 -17.67 4.84 -12.16
N ASP A 245 -18.97 4.65 -12.35
CA ASP A 245 -19.89 4.18 -11.30
C ASP A 245 -19.47 2.83 -10.69
N SER A 246 -18.76 1.99 -11.45
CA SER A 246 -18.22 0.70 -10.95
C SER A 246 -17.21 0.89 -9.82
N LEU A 247 -16.47 2.00 -9.80
CA LEU A 247 -15.50 2.35 -8.75
C LEU A 247 -16.16 2.97 -7.51
N LEU A 248 -17.42 3.37 -7.60
CA LEU A 248 -18.10 4.16 -6.58
C LEU A 248 -19.07 3.32 -5.73
N ASN A 249 -19.09 3.58 -4.44
CA ASN A 249 -20.12 3.09 -3.55
C ASN A 249 -21.44 3.80 -3.87
N LYS A 250 -22.44 3.05 -4.35
CA LYS A 250 -23.74 3.61 -4.81
C LYS A 250 -24.51 4.38 -3.74
N ALA A 251 -24.33 4.05 -2.47
CA ALA A 251 -25.06 4.70 -1.37
C ALA A 251 -24.47 6.07 -1.01
N THR A 252 -23.17 6.27 -1.23
CA THR A 252 -22.45 7.47 -0.77
C THR A 252 -21.88 8.32 -1.90
N GLY A 253 -21.70 7.75 -3.10
CA GLY A 253 -21.01 8.37 -4.23
C GLY A 253 -19.48 8.51 -4.03
N LYS A 254 -18.94 7.98 -2.93
CA LYS A 254 -17.50 7.91 -2.65
C LYS A 254 -16.87 6.75 -3.41
N VAL A 255 -15.56 6.77 -3.61
CA VAL A 255 -14.81 5.59 -4.04
C VAL A 255 -15.06 4.46 -3.04
N PHE A 256 -15.38 3.28 -3.57
CA PHE A 256 -15.70 2.12 -2.75
C PHE A 256 -14.48 1.72 -1.89
N THR A 257 -14.77 1.43 -0.61
CA THR A 257 -13.77 0.95 0.36
C THR A 257 -14.36 -0.16 1.20
N ARG A 258 -13.49 -1.07 1.64
CA ARG A 258 -13.82 -2.19 2.52
C ARG A 258 -12.60 -2.53 3.36
N ALA A 259 -12.72 -2.47 4.69
CA ALA A 259 -11.64 -2.84 5.60
C ALA A 259 -11.40 -4.35 5.64
N LYS A 260 -10.21 -4.74 6.09
CA LYS A 260 -9.83 -6.14 6.32
C LYS A 260 -10.92 -6.84 7.15
N PRO A 261 -11.53 -7.93 6.63
CA PRO A 261 -12.53 -8.68 7.39
C PRO A 261 -11.88 -9.35 8.61
N GLN A 262 -12.56 -9.32 9.76
CA GLN A 262 -12.09 -9.99 10.98
C GLN A 262 -13.00 -11.14 11.43
N TYR A 263 -14.10 -11.37 10.71
CA TYR A 263 -15.00 -12.51 10.90
C TYR A 263 -15.60 -12.60 12.32
N GLU A 264 -15.92 -11.45 12.94
CA GLU A 264 -16.33 -11.32 14.35
C GLU A 264 -17.53 -12.20 14.73
N ASN A 265 -18.42 -12.48 13.77
CA ASN A 265 -19.63 -13.27 13.97
C ASN A 265 -19.53 -14.71 13.42
N VAL A 266 -18.34 -15.16 12.99
CA VAL A 266 -18.11 -16.52 12.52
C VAL A 266 -17.67 -17.39 13.70
N PRO A 267 -18.39 -18.49 14.02
CA PRO A 267 -17.98 -19.35 15.13
C PRO A 267 -16.69 -20.10 14.79
N ALA A 268 -15.87 -20.38 15.80
CA ALA A 268 -14.61 -21.12 15.63
C ALA A 268 -14.78 -22.47 14.89
N SER A 269 -15.95 -23.12 15.03
CA SER A 269 -16.27 -24.38 14.34
C SER A 269 -16.38 -24.26 12.83
N SER A 270 -16.54 -23.05 12.28
CA SER A 270 -16.57 -22.78 10.84
C SER A 270 -15.17 -22.56 10.24
N PHE A 271 -14.12 -22.52 11.06
CA PHE A 271 -12.74 -22.41 10.58
C PHE A 271 -12.16 -23.80 10.30
N ILE A 272 -11.58 -23.96 9.12
CA ILE A 272 -10.91 -25.18 8.70
C ILE A 272 -9.40 -24.96 8.79
N SER A 273 -8.78 -25.40 9.89
CA SER A 273 -7.32 -25.44 10.01
C SER A 273 -6.73 -26.34 8.92
N VAL A 274 -5.82 -25.79 8.11
CA VAL A 274 -5.14 -26.56 7.05
C VAL A 274 -4.28 -27.68 7.64
N LYS A 275 -3.65 -27.46 8.81
CA LYS A 275 -2.88 -28.50 9.50
C LYS A 275 -3.75 -29.65 9.98
N SER A 276 -4.94 -29.35 10.49
CA SER A 276 -5.91 -30.38 10.89
C SER A 276 -6.42 -31.23 9.73
N LYS A 277 -6.29 -30.73 8.49
CA LYS A 277 -6.70 -31.39 7.24
C LYS A 277 -5.55 -31.98 6.44
N GLY A 278 -4.34 -32.01 6.99
CA GLY A 278 -3.23 -32.81 6.47
C GLY A 278 -2.06 -32.02 5.88
N ALA A 279 -2.20 -30.70 5.66
CA ALA A 279 -1.07 -29.86 5.32
C ALA A 279 -0.06 -29.82 6.48
N LYS A 280 1.25 -29.81 6.20
CA LYS A 280 2.28 -29.84 7.23
C LYS A 280 2.72 -28.45 7.63
N GLY A 281 2.91 -27.55 6.66
CA GLY A 281 3.40 -26.20 6.92
C GLY A 281 4.83 -26.19 7.49
N ASP A 282 5.65 -27.18 7.11
CA ASP A 282 7.03 -27.36 7.62
C ASP A 282 8.13 -26.79 6.70
N GLY A 283 7.75 -26.20 5.57
CA GLY A 283 8.62 -25.60 4.56
C GLY A 283 9.25 -26.58 3.57
N THR A 284 8.99 -27.88 3.72
CA THR A 284 9.66 -28.94 2.93
C THR A 284 8.71 -30.00 2.36
N THR A 285 7.67 -30.37 3.10
CA THR A 285 6.64 -31.28 2.63
C THR A 285 5.81 -30.59 1.56
N ASP A 286 5.60 -31.29 0.44
CA ASP A 286 4.70 -30.85 -0.62
C ASP A 286 3.24 -30.87 -0.12
N ASP A 287 2.70 -29.69 0.15
CA ASP A 287 1.36 -29.48 0.69
C ASP A 287 0.31 -29.22 -0.41
N THR A 288 0.72 -29.25 -1.69
CA THR A 288 -0.13 -28.92 -2.85
C THR A 288 -1.43 -29.72 -2.85
N ALA A 289 -1.34 -31.05 -2.73
CA ALA A 289 -2.52 -31.92 -2.80
C ALA A 289 -3.44 -31.76 -1.57
N ALA A 290 -2.86 -31.53 -0.39
CA ALA A 290 -3.63 -31.33 0.83
C ALA A 290 -4.42 -30.01 0.77
N ILE A 291 -3.76 -28.93 0.35
CA ILE A 291 -4.39 -27.61 0.18
C ILE A 291 -5.45 -27.65 -0.91
N GLN A 292 -5.18 -28.29 -2.05
CA GLN A 292 -6.18 -28.44 -3.11
C GLN A 292 -7.43 -29.16 -2.60
N ALA A 293 -7.28 -30.28 -1.87
CA ALA A 293 -8.41 -31.02 -1.31
C ALA A 293 -9.22 -30.19 -0.29
N ILE A 294 -8.55 -29.33 0.49
CA ILE A 294 -9.22 -28.40 1.41
C ILE A 294 -10.04 -27.39 0.61
N PHE A 295 -9.46 -26.77 -0.42
CA PHE A 295 -10.16 -25.81 -1.27
C PHE A 295 -11.33 -26.44 -2.02
N ASP A 296 -11.18 -27.66 -2.52
CA ASP A 296 -12.24 -28.39 -3.22
C ASP A 296 -13.43 -28.74 -2.30
N SER A 297 -13.21 -28.85 -0.99
CA SER A 297 -14.22 -29.27 -0.01
C SER A 297 -14.78 -28.14 0.87
N ALA A 298 -14.12 -26.97 0.91
CA ALA A 298 -14.58 -25.83 1.69
C ALA A 298 -15.91 -25.27 1.15
N THR A 299 -16.85 -25.01 2.04
CA THR A 299 -18.13 -24.38 1.71
C THR A 299 -18.10 -22.87 1.97
N ALA A 300 -19.02 -22.12 1.34
CA ALA A 300 -19.01 -20.64 1.39
C ALA A 300 -19.26 -20.04 2.80
N ASP A 301 -19.82 -20.83 3.72
CA ASP A 301 -20.03 -20.48 5.12
C ASP A 301 -18.83 -20.80 6.03
N GLN A 302 -17.79 -21.44 5.48
CA GLN A 302 -16.54 -21.76 6.17
C GLN A 302 -15.43 -20.76 5.82
N VAL A 303 -14.41 -20.73 6.67
CA VAL A 303 -13.17 -19.96 6.46
C VAL A 303 -12.00 -20.92 6.52
N VAL A 304 -11.22 -21.02 5.45
CA VAL A 304 -9.97 -21.79 5.47
C VAL A 304 -8.95 -21.01 6.28
N TYR A 305 -8.43 -21.66 7.32
CA TYR A 305 -7.49 -21.08 8.26
C TYR A 305 -6.10 -21.67 8.01
N PHE A 306 -5.21 -20.86 7.45
CA PHE A 306 -3.81 -21.22 7.35
C PHE A 306 -3.15 -21.01 8.71
N ASP A 307 -2.97 -22.10 9.45
CA ASP A 307 -2.15 -22.09 10.67
C ASP A 307 -0.74 -21.59 10.35
N HIS A 308 -0.05 -20.96 11.30
CA HIS A 308 1.28 -20.40 11.02
C HIS A 308 2.26 -21.50 10.59
N GLY A 309 3.02 -21.26 9.53
CA GLY A 309 3.94 -22.24 8.95
C GLY A 309 4.33 -21.87 7.52
N ALA A 310 5.12 -22.74 6.89
CA ALA A 310 5.57 -22.60 5.52
C ALA A 310 5.04 -23.77 4.66
N TYR A 311 4.19 -23.49 3.70
CA TYR A 311 3.48 -24.48 2.90
C TYR A 311 4.10 -24.53 1.50
N LEU A 312 4.83 -25.62 1.20
CA LEU A 312 5.50 -25.79 -0.08
C LEU A 312 4.48 -26.21 -1.15
N ILE A 313 4.39 -25.44 -2.23
CA ILE A 313 3.52 -25.67 -3.38
C ILE A 313 4.37 -25.99 -4.61
N THR A 314 4.18 -27.17 -5.21
CA THR A 314 5.02 -27.65 -6.32
C THR A 314 4.30 -27.71 -7.66
N ASP A 315 2.99 -27.46 -7.69
CA ASP A 315 2.18 -27.27 -8.89
C ASP A 315 0.99 -26.32 -8.60
N THR A 316 0.29 -25.88 -9.63
CA THR A 316 -0.83 -24.94 -9.51
C THR A 316 -1.91 -25.44 -8.54
N VAL A 317 -2.25 -24.62 -7.54
CA VAL A 317 -3.43 -24.78 -6.70
C VAL A 317 -4.56 -23.93 -7.28
N LYS A 318 -5.70 -24.57 -7.57
CA LYS A 318 -6.92 -23.91 -8.03
C LYS A 318 -7.76 -23.50 -6.83
N VAL A 319 -7.92 -22.19 -6.66
CA VAL A 319 -8.78 -21.61 -5.64
C VAL A 319 -10.19 -21.44 -6.22
N PRO A 320 -11.23 -21.97 -5.57
CA PRO A 320 -12.59 -21.84 -6.06
C PRO A 320 -13.09 -20.39 -5.96
N LYS A 321 -14.07 -20.03 -6.78
CA LYS A 321 -14.62 -18.67 -6.84
C LYS A 321 -15.40 -18.22 -5.60
N ASN A 322 -15.70 -19.11 -4.67
CA ASN A 322 -16.43 -18.82 -3.44
C ASN A 322 -15.68 -19.39 -2.24
N ILE A 323 -14.80 -18.59 -1.64
CA ILE A 323 -13.97 -19.03 -0.51
C ILE A 323 -13.49 -17.85 0.33
N LYS A 324 -13.31 -18.10 1.61
CA LYS A 324 -12.67 -17.17 2.55
C LYS A 324 -11.42 -17.84 3.09
N ILE A 325 -10.31 -17.12 3.08
CA ILE A 325 -9.00 -17.61 3.52
C ILE A 325 -8.41 -16.57 4.49
N THR A 326 -7.93 -17.01 5.63
CA THR A 326 -7.20 -16.15 6.57
C THR A 326 -6.01 -16.90 7.18
N GLY A 327 -4.95 -16.18 7.52
CA GLY A 327 -3.74 -16.76 8.09
C GLY A 327 -3.48 -16.35 9.54
N GLU A 328 -2.79 -17.23 10.27
CA GLU A 328 -2.22 -16.93 11.58
C GLU A 328 -0.90 -16.17 11.43
N ILE A 329 -0.95 -14.82 11.46
CA ILE A 329 0.23 -13.93 11.40
C ILE A 329 1.14 -14.31 10.21
N TRP A 330 0.62 -14.11 8.99
CA TRP A 330 1.33 -14.30 7.72
C TRP A 330 2.05 -15.66 7.56
N PRO A 331 1.32 -16.79 7.49
CA PRO A 331 1.87 -18.05 7.02
C PRO A 331 2.39 -17.90 5.58
N LEU A 332 3.45 -18.65 5.29
CA LEU A 332 4.18 -18.57 4.03
C LEU A 332 3.63 -19.61 3.05
N ILE A 333 3.23 -19.19 1.87
CA ILE A 333 2.89 -20.05 0.73
C ILE A 333 4.07 -19.99 -0.23
N LEU A 334 4.86 -21.07 -0.25
CA LEU A 334 6.14 -21.12 -0.95
C LEU A 334 5.99 -21.83 -2.28
N ALA A 335 6.12 -21.10 -3.40
CA ALA A 335 6.29 -21.73 -4.70
C ALA A 335 7.63 -22.48 -4.74
N GLY A 336 7.60 -23.77 -5.04
CA GLY A 336 8.74 -24.65 -4.86
C GLY A 336 8.84 -25.76 -5.90
N GLY A 337 9.63 -26.77 -5.57
CA GLY A 337 9.90 -27.89 -6.48
C GLY A 337 10.89 -27.55 -7.59
N ASN A 338 11.06 -28.51 -8.51
CA ASN A 338 12.12 -28.50 -9.52
C ASN A 338 11.61 -28.52 -10.98
N SER A 339 10.30 -28.36 -11.19
CA SER A 339 9.70 -28.50 -12.53
C SER A 339 8.67 -27.42 -12.86
N ALA A 340 7.54 -27.34 -12.12
CA ALA A 340 6.36 -26.58 -12.55
C ALA A 340 6.63 -25.08 -12.78
N PHE A 341 7.48 -24.48 -11.94
CA PHE A 341 7.70 -23.03 -11.91
C PHE A 341 9.11 -22.60 -12.33
N LYS A 342 9.87 -23.47 -13.03
CA LYS A 342 11.26 -23.19 -13.43
C LYS A 342 11.42 -22.54 -14.80
N ASP A 343 10.42 -22.65 -15.67
CA ASP A 343 10.53 -22.19 -17.06
C ASP A 343 9.85 -20.83 -17.26
N GLN A 344 10.65 -19.77 -17.30
CA GLN A 344 10.16 -18.40 -17.57
C GLN A 344 9.52 -18.22 -18.95
N THR A 345 9.76 -19.14 -19.90
CA THR A 345 9.13 -19.11 -21.23
C THR A 345 7.75 -19.75 -21.24
N LYS A 346 7.42 -20.50 -20.19
CA LYS A 346 6.13 -21.17 -19.96
C LYS A 346 5.67 -20.96 -18.52
N PRO A 347 5.46 -19.69 -18.11
CA PRO A 347 5.12 -19.39 -16.73
C PRO A 347 3.78 -20.00 -16.35
N LYS A 348 3.62 -20.35 -15.08
CA LYS A 348 2.43 -21.00 -14.52
C LYS A 348 1.98 -20.34 -13.21
N PRO A 349 0.68 -20.25 -12.96
CA PRO A 349 0.16 -19.74 -11.69
C PRO A 349 0.46 -20.70 -10.53
N VAL A 350 0.88 -20.16 -9.39
CA VAL A 350 1.01 -20.92 -8.13
C VAL A 350 -0.37 -21.05 -7.51
N PHE A 351 -1.01 -19.91 -7.21
CA PHE A 351 -2.44 -19.87 -6.94
C PHE A 351 -3.18 -19.32 -8.16
N GLN A 352 -4.14 -20.10 -8.67
CA GLN A 352 -5.08 -19.68 -9.70
C GLN A 352 -6.43 -19.38 -9.04
N VAL A 353 -6.77 -18.09 -8.89
CA VAL A 353 -7.94 -17.63 -8.16
C VAL A 353 -9.16 -17.49 -9.06
N GLY A 354 -10.07 -18.48 -8.95
CA GLY A 354 -11.15 -18.67 -9.90
C GLY A 354 -10.65 -19.16 -11.26
N GLN A 355 -11.58 -19.49 -12.14
CA GLN A 355 -11.31 -19.71 -13.56
C GLN A 355 -11.67 -18.45 -14.37
N PRO A 356 -11.10 -18.24 -15.57
CA PRO A 356 -11.51 -17.13 -16.43
C PRO A 356 -13.04 -17.06 -16.62
N GLY A 357 -13.63 -15.90 -16.34
CA GLY A 357 -15.07 -15.66 -16.43
C GLY A 357 -15.87 -16.06 -15.19
N ASP A 358 -15.23 -16.59 -14.14
CA ASP A 358 -15.92 -16.83 -12.87
C ASP A 358 -16.31 -15.53 -12.19
N VAL A 359 -17.54 -15.51 -11.66
CA VAL A 359 -18.05 -14.47 -10.76
C VAL A 359 -18.35 -15.11 -9.41
N GLY A 360 -17.85 -14.52 -8.33
CA GLY A 360 -17.96 -15.10 -7.00
C GLY A 360 -17.51 -14.19 -5.86
N SER A 361 -17.18 -14.77 -4.71
CA SER A 361 -16.67 -14.06 -3.55
C SER A 361 -15.41 -14.75 -3.04
N VAL A 362 -14.27 -14.08 -3.17
CA VAL A 362 -12.98 -14.56 -2.69
C VAL A 362 -12.38 -13.54 -1.76
N GLU A 363 -12.15 -13.93 -0.52
CA GLU A 363 -11.46 -13.11 0.48
C GLU A 363 -10.18 -13.82 0.90
N MET A 364 -9.05 -13.12 0.83
CA MET A 364 -7.81 -13.59 1.45
C MET A 364 -7.25 -12.53 2.37
N SER A 365 -6.82 -12.94 3.56
CA SER A 365 -6.24 -12.04 4.54
C SER A 365 -5.08 -12.65 5.32
N ASP A 366 -4.14 -11.82 5.76
CA ASP A 366 -3.04 -12.22 6.63
C ASP A 366 -2.20 -13.37 6.05
N LEU A 367 -1.78 -13.29 4.77
CA LEU A 367 -0.97 -14.32 4.07
C LEU A 367 0.33 -13.75 3.48
N MET A 368 1.33 -14.60 3.25
CA MET A 368 2.54 -14.23 2.51
C MET A 368 2.84 -15.24 1.41
N PHE A 369 3.02 -14.76 0.17
CA PHE A 369 3.48 -15.58 -0.96
C PHE A 369 4.97 -15.38 -1.20
N GLU A 370 5.72 -16.47 -1.32
CA GLU A 370 7.16 -16.44 -1.58
C GLU A 370 7.58 -17.56 -2.55
N THR A 371 8.89 -17.69 -2.75
CA THR A 371 9.51 -18.78 -3.50
C THR A 371 10.53 -19.52 -2.64
N ALA A 372 10.50 -20.85 -2.64
CA ALA A 372 11.56 -21.71 -2.14
C ALA A 372 12.58 -21.97 -3.26
N GLY A 373 13.68 -21.24 -3.22
CA GLY A 373 14.69 -21.16 -4.28
C GLY A 373 14.17 -20.42 -5.52
N PRO A 374 14.95 -20.40 -6.62
CA PRO A 374 14.59 -19.67 -7.82
C PRO A 374 13.41 -20.31 -8.56
N GLN A 375 12.33 -19.57 -8.79
CA GLN A 375 11.15 -20.04 -9.52
C GLN A 375 10.76 -19.06 -10.64
N PRO A 376 11.62 -18.84 -11.64
CA PRO A 376 11.45 -17.76 -12.61
C PRO A 376 10.28 -17.96 -13.59
N GLY A 377 9.57 -19.08 -13.52
CA GLY A 377 8.30 -19.34 -14.20
C GLY A 377 7.07 -19.23 -13.30
N ALA A 378 7.21 -18.86 -12.02
CA ALA A 378 6.08 -18.70 -11.11
C ALA A 378 5.33 -17.38 -11.38
N ILE A 379 4.03 -17.46 -11.65
CA ILE A 379 3.09 -16.35 -11.44
C ILE A 379 2.49 -16.60 -10.05
N LEU A 380 2.86 -15.83 -9.02
CA LEU A 380 2.49 -16.23 -7.65
C LEU A 380 0.97 -16.25 -7.44
N VAL A 381 0.28 -15.21 -7.90
CA VAL A 381 -1.19 -15.19 -7.93
C VAL A 381 -1.68 -14.77 -9.30
N GLU A 382 -2.43 -15.65 -9.96
CA GLU A 382 -3.27 -15.31 -11.10
C GLU A 382 -4.70 -15.12 -10.62
N TRP A 383 -5.24 -13.92 -10.80
CA TRP A 383 -6.56 -13.52 -10.34
C TRP A 383 -7.55 -13.46 -11.51
N ASN A 384 -8.45 -14.45 -11.57
CA ASN A 384 -9.42 -14.60 -12.64
C ASN A 384 -10.85 -14.23 -12.22
N VAL A 385 -11.16 -14.33 -10.93
CA VAL A 385 -12.52 -14.14 -10.41
C VAL A 385 -12.94 -12.66 -10.45
N ALA A 386 -14.17 -12.41 -10.89
CA ALA A 386 -14.85 -11.14 -10.70
C ALA A 386 -15.78 -11.19 -9.48
N GLU A 387 -15.98 -10.03 -8.88
CA GLU A 387 -16.82 -9.85 -7.71
C GLU A 387 -18.30 -10.10 -8.02
N SER A 388 -18.95 -10.91 -7.18
CA SER A 388 -20.41 -11.13 -7.19
C SER A 388 -21.18 -9.96 -6.55
N SER A 389 -20.50 -9.19 -5.72
CA SER A 389 -20.96 -7.92 -5.14
C SER A 389 -19.75 -7.05 -4.85
N GLN A 390 -19.94 -5.73 -4.72
CA GLN A 390 -18.85 -4.77 -4.63
C GLN A 390 -17.88 -5.09 -3.46
N GLY A 391 -16.61 -5.31 -3.77
CA GLY A 391 -15.56 -5.69 -2.82
C GLY A 391 -15.60 -7.14 -2.34
N ALA A 392 -16.38 -8.01 -2.97
CA ALA A 392 -16.48 -9.42 -2.59
C ALA A 392 -15.29 -10.28 -3.02
N ALA A 393 -14.43 -9.75 -3.88
CA ALA A 393 -13.21 -10.38 -4.39
C ALA A 393 -12.00 -9.50 -4.04
N GLY A 394 -11.17 -9.88 -3.07
CA GLY A 394 -10.06 -9.04 -2.62
C GLY A 394 -9.02 -9.67 -1.69
N LEU A 395 -7.97 -8.88 -1.45
CA LEU A 395 -6.78 -9.18 -0.65
C LEU A 395 -6.59 -8.09 0.42
N TRP A 396 -6.40 -8.49 1.69
CA TRP A 396 -6.15 -7.58 2.81
C TRP A 396 -5.01 -8.06 3.70
N ASP A 397 -3.95 -7.27 3.90
CA ASP A 397 -2.74 -7.75 4.60
C ASP A 397 -2.20 -9.05 3.98
N VAL A 398 -2.25 -9.15 2.65
CA VAL A 398 -1.64 -10.24 1.88
C VAL A 398 -0.41 -9.66 1.20
N HIS A 399 0.75 -10.29 1.37
CA HIS A 399 2.01 -9.75 0.87
C HIS A 399 2.73 -10.79 0.01
N PHE A 400 3.67 -10.30 -0.80
CA PHE A 400 4.52 -11.10 -1.66
C PHE A 400 5.96 -10.72 -1.31
N ARG A 401 6.76 -11.70 -0.90
CA ARG A 401 8.12 -11.48 -0.39
C ARG A 401 9.10 -12.41 -1.10
N ILE A 402 9.84 -11.87 -2.06
CA ILE A 402 10.68 -12.69 -2.94
C ILE A 402 12.14 -12.63 -2.52
N GLY A 403 12.54 -13.64 -1.77
CA GLY A 403 13.89 -13.76 -1.22
C GLY A 403 14.11 -12.97 0.06
N GLY A 404 15.37 -12.89 0.49
CA GLY A 404 15.78 -12.08 1.64
C GLY A 404 15.33 -12.60 3.01
N SER A 405 14.77 -13.80 3.11
CA SER A 405 14.34 -14.36 4.40
C SER A 405 14.53 -15.87 4.47
N ALA A 406 14.58 -16.39 5.70
CA ALA A 406 14.77 -17.81 5.97
C ALA A 406 13.71 -18.68 5.27
N GLY A 407 14.17 -19.75 4.63
CA GLY A 407 13.33 -20.68 3.85
C GLY A 407 13.27 -20.36 2.36
N THR A 408 13.57 -19.12 1.95
CA THR A 408 13.60 -18.74 0.53
C THR A 408 14.80 -19.29 -0.23
N GLN A 409 15.91 -19.61 0.46
CA GLN A 409 17.20 -19.99 -0.16
C GLN A 409 17.78 -18.88 -1.07
N LEU A 410 17.30 -17.65 -0.89
CA LEU A 410 17.61 -16.44 -1.65
C LEU A 410 18.11 -15.35 -0.67
N GLU A 411 19.03 -15.73 0.21
CA GLU A 411 19.54 -14.90 1.30
C GLU A 411 20.95 -14.36 0.97
N LEU A 412 21.60 -13.69 1.92
CA LEU A 412 22.90 -13.06 1.71
C LEU A 412 23.96 -14.04 1.20
N ALA A 413 23.98 -15.26 1.74
CA ALA A 413 24.96 -16.28 1.40
C ALA A 413 24.94 -16.66 -0.10
N GLN A 414 23.78 -16.62 -0.73
CA GLN A 414 23.60 -16.96 -2.15
C GLN A 414 23.70 -15.72 -3.03
N CYS A 415 23.10 -14.60 -2.59
CA CYS A 415 22.72 -13.50 -3.47
C CYS A 415 23.33 -12.15 -3.09
N ALA A 416 24.42 -12.12 -2.31
CA ALA A 416 25.13 -10.89 -1.99
C ALA A 416 25.43 -10.05 -3.24
N LYS A 417 25.10 -8.76 -3.15
CA LYS A 417 25.35 -7.74 -4.17
C LYS A 417 26.86 -7.63 -4.49
N LYS A 418 27.20 -7.48 -5.78
CA LYS A 418 28.59 -7.33 -6.27
C LYS A 418 28.70 -6.19 -7.30
N PRO A 419 28.74 -4.92 -6.87
CA PRO A 419 28.62 -3.78 -7.77
C PRO A 419 29.89 -3.50 -8.58
N ASP A 420 31.05 -3.96 -8.10
CA ASP A 420 32.37 -3.69 -8.70
C ASP A 420 32.70 -4.60 -9.90
N ILE A 421 31.85 -5.58 -10.18
CA ILE A 421 31.98 -6.49 -11.33
C ILE A 421 30.72 -6.43 -12.18
N THR A 422 30.80 -6.83 -13.45
CA THR A 422 29.59 -7.13 -14.21
C THR A 422 28.83 -8.24 -13.51
N ASN A 423 27.56 -7.98 -13.19
CA ASN A 423 26.73 -8.91 -12.45
C ASN A 423 26.58 -10.21 -13.27
N PRO A 424 26.94 -11.38 -12.71
CA PRO A 424 26.88 -12.64 -13.44
C PRO A 424 25.45 -13.12 -13.67
N VAL A 425 24.45 -12.50 -13.02
CA VAL A 425 23.05 -12.94 -13.00
C VAL A 425 22.97 -14.42 -12.58
N ASP A 426 23.38 -14.70 -11.34
CA ASP A 426 23.43 -16.07 -10.83
C ASP A 426 22.04 -16.73 -10.94
N PRO A 427 21.89 -17.87 -11.65
CA PRO A 427 20.63 -18.59 -11.76
C PRO A 427 19.99 -18.97 -10.42
N LYS A 428 20.79 -19.05 -9.34
CA LYS A 428 20.31 -19.31 -7.98
C LYS A 428 19.55 -18.14 -7.38
N CYS A 429 19.72 -16.93 -7.90
CA CYS A 429 19.17 -15.69 -7.36
C CYS A 429 17.97 -15.14 -8.14
N PHE A 430 17.36 -15.97 -9.00
CA PHE A 430 16.09 -15.59 -9.61
C PHE A 430 14.97 -15.65 -8.57
N GLY A 431 14.02 -14.74 -8.68
CA GLY A 431 12.78 -14.74 -7.92
C GLY A 431 11.67 -15.46 -8.69
N ALA A 432 10.54 -14.78 -8.88
CA ALA A 432 9.39 -15.23 -9.65
C ALA A 432 9.31 -14.58 -11.05
N PHE A 433 8.36 -15.03 -11.87
CA PHE A 433 8.05 -14.43 -13.18
C PHE A 433 7.23 -13.14 -13.04
N LEU A 434 6.17 -13.20 -12.22
CA LEU A 434 5.17 -12.16 -12.00
C LEU A 434 4.54 -12.37 -10.61
N LEU A 435 4.35 -11.30 -9.83
CA LEU A 435 3.80 -11.43 -8.47
C LEU A 435 2.28 -11.51 -8.49
N LEU A 436 1.61 -10.58 -9.17
CA LEU A 436 0.16 -10.58 -9.31
C LEU A 436 -0.27 -10.32 -10.76
N HIS A 437 -1.18 -11.17 -11.26
CA HIS A 437 -1.80 -11.02 -12.57
C HIS A 437 -3.32 -10.92 -12.45
N ILE A 438 -3.88 -9.72 -12.60
CA ILE A 438 -5.33 -9.48 -12.64
C ILE A 438 -5.80 -9.59 -14.09
N ARG A 439 -6.55 -10.66 -14.41
CA ARG A 439 -6.92 -11.05 -15.78
C ARG A 439 -8.15 -10.31 -16.30
N GLU A 440 -8.36 -10.35 -17.61
CA GLU A 440 -9.33 -9.54 -18.37
C GLU A 440 -10.78 -9.52 -17.87
N GLN A 441 -11.27 -10.61 -17.28
CA GLN A 441 -12.66 -10.77 -16.84
C GLN A 441 -12.81 -10.75 -15.32
N SER A 442 -11.83 -10.19 -14.60
CA SER A 442 -11.75 -10.21 -13.14
C SER A 442 -11.99 -8.85 -12.51
N SER A 443 -12.21 -8.79 -11.21
CA SER A 443 -12.18 -7.56 -10.42
C SER A 443 -11.54 -7.83 -9.08
N ALA A 444 -10.91 -6.81 -8.49
CA ALA A 444 -10.12 -6.99 -7.28
C ALA A 444 -10.14 -5.76 -6.37
N TYR A 445 -10.30 -6.01 -5.08
CA TYR A 445 -10.03 -5.03 -4.03
C TYR A 445 -8.74 -5.39 -3.31
N LEU A 446 -7.73 -4.53 -3.34
CA LEU A 446 -6.44 -4.74 -2.71
C LEU A 446 -6.23 -3.68 -1.64
N GLU A 447 -5.85 -4.09 -0.44
CA GLU A 447 -5.58 -3.17 0.67
C GLU A 447 -4.44 -3.66 1.54
N ASN A 448 -3.47 -2.76 1.78
CA ASN A 448 -2.20 -3.08 2.43
C ASN A 448 -1.55 -4.33 1.82
N THR A 449 -1.30 -4.30 0.52
CA THR A 449 -0.72 -5.41 -0.24
C THR A 449 0.66 -4.97 -0.74
N TRP A 450 1.71 -5.67 -0.31
CA TRP A 450 3.09 -5.31 -0.61
C TRP A 450 3.71 -6.38 -1.50
N PHE A 451 4.19 -5.98 -2.67
CA PHE A 451 4.81 -6.82 -3.67
C PHE A 451 6.32 -6.55 -3.71
N TRP A 452 7.04 -7.14 -2.75
CA TRP A 452 8.44 -6.85 -2.50
C TRP A 452 9.36 -7.94 -3.03
N VAL A 453 10.33 -7.52 -3.83
CA VAL A 453 11.46 -8.34 -4.25
C VAL A 453 12.67 -7.90 -3.47
N ALA A 454 13.33 -8.82 -2.78
CA ALA A 454 14.26 -8.46 -1.73
C ALA A 454 15.47 -7.67 -2.24
N ASP A 455 15.63 -6.44 -1.75
CA ASP A 455 16.82 -5.61 -1.95
C ASP A 455 17.89 -5.85 -0.88
N HIS A 456 17.51 -6.41 0.27
CA HIS A 456 18.38 -6.78 1.37
C HIS A 456 17.89 -8.04 2.11
N SER A 457 18.79 -8.67 2.86
CA SER A 457 18.44 -9.78 3.75
C SER A 457 17.81 -9.28 5.05
N LEU A 458 16.70 -9.91 5.46
CA LEU A 458 15.93 -9.61 6.66
C LEU A 458 16.45 -10.35 7.90
N GLU A 459 17.30 -11.36 7.72
CA GLU A 459 17.79 -12.15 8.84
C GLU A 459 18.76 -11.33 9.71
N PRO A 460 18.61 -11.34 11.05
CA PRO A 460 19.44 -10.52 11.94
C PRO A 460 20.95 -10.76 11.78
N ALA A 461 21.35 -11.98 11.44
CA ALA A 461 22.74 -12.35 11.21
C ALA A 461 23.38 -11.59 10.02
N ASP A 462 22.57 -11.20 9.04
CA ASP A 462 23.02 -10.55 7.80
C ASP A 462 23.08 -9.03 7.92
N LYS A 463 22.53 -8.46 9.00
CA LYS A 463 22.59 -7.01 9.32
C LYS A 463 22.08 -6.12 8.17
N SER A 464 20.98 -6.52 7.54
CA SER A 464 20.38 -5.78 6.41
C SER A 464 21.33 -5.52 5.24
N GLN A 465 22.30 -6.42 5.01
CA GLN A 465 23.15 -6.33 3.83
C GLN A 465 22.35 -6.58 2.54
N GLN A 466 22.70 -5.82 1.50
CA GLN A 466 22.01 -5.84 0.22
C GLN A 466 22.27 -7.13 -0.58
N ILE A 467 21.23 -7.57 -1.28
CA ILE A 467 21.24 -8.75 -2.15
C ILE A 467 20.65 -8.42 -3.53
N ASP A 468 21.01 -9.22 -4.53
CA ASP A 468 20.49 -9.10 -5.89
C ASP A 468 19.52 -10.25 -6.16
N ILE A 469 18.21 -9.98 -6.17
CA ILE A 469 17.16 -10.96 -6.54
C ILE A 469 16.52 -10.57 -7.87
N PHE A 470 16.56 -11.46 -8.85
CA PHE A 470 16.03 -11.20 -10.19
C PHE A 470 14.58 -11.68 -10.33
N ASN A 471 13.63 -10.81 -10.04
CA ASN A 471 12.20 -11.04 -10.29
C ASN A 471 11.73 -10.33 -11.56
N GLY A 472 10.90 -10.98 -12.38
CA GLY A 472 10.50 -10.42 -13.68
C GLY A 472 9.63 -9.17 -13.57
N ARG A 473 8.47 -9.30 -12.94
CA ARG A 473 7.37 -8.32 -12.96
C ARG A 473 6.69 -8.24 -11.59
N GLY A 474 6.22 -7.05 -11.23
CA GLY A 474 5.43 -6.83 -10.01
C GLY A 474 3.96 -7.18 -10.22
N VAL A 475 3.15 -6.18 -10.54
CA VAL A 475 1.69 -6.27 -10.70
C VAL A 475 1.29 -5.96 -12.15
N LEU A 476 0.53 -6.87 -12.76
CA LEU A 476 -0.08 -6.70 -14.08
C LEU A 476 -1.60 -6.68 -13.98
N ILE A 477 -2.23 -5.63 -14.50
CA ILE A 477 -3.68 -5.44 -14.53
C ILE A 477 -4.14 -5.37 -15.98
N GLU A 478 -5.10 -6.25 -16.34
CA GLU A 478 -5.62 -6.38 -17.70
C GLU A 478 -7.16 -6.36 -17.80
N THR A 479 -7.85 -5.91 -16.75
CA THR A 479 -9.31 -6.01 -16.66
C THR A 479 -10.04 -4.73 -17.05
N GLN A 480 -11.29 -4.88 -17.48
CA GLN A 480 -12.26 -3.76 -17.58
C GLN A 480 -12.80 -3.31 -16.20
N GLY A 481 -12.31 -3.92 -15.13
CA GLY A 481 -12.50 -3.49 -13.75
C GLY A 481 -13.81 -3.98 -13.12
N PRO A 482 -14.13 -3.48 -11.92
CA PRO A 482 -13.33 -2.51 -11.17
C PRO A 482 -12.08 -3.12 -10.50
N VAL A 483 -11.03 -2.31 -10.34
CA VAL A 483 -9.89 -2.64 -9.45
C VAL A 483 -9.65 -1.48 -8.49
N TRP A 484 -9.53 -1.79 -7.21
CA TRP A 484 -9.11 -0.84 -6.17
C TRP A 484 -7.81 -1.28 -5.53
N GLY A 485 -6.90 -0.35 -5.28
CA GLY A 485 -5.66 -0.58 -4.55
C GLY A 485 -5.40 0.51 -3.51
N PHE A 486 -5.54 0.18 -2.23
CA PHE A 486 -5.31 1.11 -1.12
C PHE A 486 -4.02 0.80 -0.38
N GLY A 487 -3.06 1.73 -0.44
CA GLY A 487 -1.75 1.55 0.20
C GLY A 487 -1.04 0.32 -0.32
N THR A 488 -1.06 0.11 -1.64
CA THR A 488 -0.30 -0.97 -2.27
C THR A 488 1.08 -0.46 -2.66
N SER A 489 2.08 -1.33 -2.58
CA SER A 489 3.44 -1.03 -3.03
C SER A 489 3.97 -2.19 -3.85
N SER A 490 4.69 -1.92 -4.94
CA SER A 490 5.41 -2.93 -5.71
C SER A 490 6.82 -2.45 -6.00
N GLU A 491 7.80 -3.27 -5.64
CA GLU A 491 9.19 -2.83 -5.60
C GLU A 491 10.14 -3.86 -6.20
N HIS A 492 11.21 -3.34 -6.79
CA HIS A 492 12.40 -4.06 -7.21
C HIS A 492 12.20 -5.17 -8.26
N SER A 493 11.10 -5.13 -9.02
CA SER A 493 10.95 -6.00 -10.20
C SER A 493 11.74 -5.47 -11.40
N VAL A 494 12.26 -6.37 -12.24
CA VAL A 494 13.19 -6.02 -13.31
C VAL A 494 12.54 -5.20 -14.42
N LEU A 495 11.35 -5.60 -14.90
CA LEU A 495 10.72 -4.94 -16.05
C LEU A 495 9.81 -3.79 -15.64
N TYR A 496 8.92 -4.03 -14.68
CA TYR A 496 8.02 -3.04 -14.12
C TYR A 496 7.54 -3.45 -12.74
N ASN A 497 7.21 -2.46 -11.93
CA ASN A 497 6.54 -2.63 -10.65
C ASN A 497 5.02 -2.67 -10.84
N TYR A 498 4.44 -1.70 -11.53
CA TYR A 498 3.04 -1.73 -11.97
C TYR A 498 2.93 -1.61 -13.49
N GLN A 499 2.11 -2.47 -14.07
CA GLN A 499 1.63 -2.33 -15.44
C GLN A 499 0.11 -2.45 -15.51
N ILE A 500 -0.51 -1.46 -16.14
CA ILE A 500 -1.94 -1.45 -16.44
C ILE A 500 -2.06 -1.43 -17.95
N GLN A 501 -2.65 -2.47 -18.53
CA GLN A 501 -2.78 -2.56 -19.98
C GLN A 501 -4.16 -3.03 -20.41
N ASN A 502 -4.65 -2.49 -21.53
CA ASN A 502 -5.98 -2.83 -22.07
C ASN A 502 -7.07 -2.78 -21.00
N SER A 503 -6.95 -1.88 -20.02
CA SER A 503 -7.77 -1.88 -18.81
C SER A 503 -8.65 -0.65 -18.70
N ALA A 504 -9.69 -0.76 -17.88
CA ALA A 504 -10.54 0.36 -17.47
C ALA A 504 -10.94 0.26 -16.01
N ALA A 505 -11.39 1.39 -15.43
CA ALA A 505 -11.92 1.47 -14.06
C ALA A 505 -10.94 0.93 -12.99
N VAL A 506 -9.76 1.54 -12.93
CA VAL A 506 -8.71 1.22 -11.95
C VAL A 506 -8.49 2.43 -11.04
N TYR A 507 -8.58 2.23 -9.72
CA TYR A 507 -8.33 3.26 -8.72
C TYR A 507 -7.24 2.81 -7.74
N LEU A 508 -6.12 3.52 -7.66
CA LEU A 508 -5.02 3.21 -6.76
C LEU A 508 -4.68 4.43 -5.90
N ALA A 509 -4.54 4.28 -4.58
CA ALA A 509 -4.40 5.41 -3.66
C ALA A 509 -3.63 5.04 -2.37
N LEU A 510 -2.50 5.67 -2.09
CA LEU A 510 -1.45 5.90 -3.10
C LEU A 510 -0.75 4.57 -3.43
N ILE A 511 0.01 4.59 -4.53
CA ILE A 511 0.99 3.55 -4.85
C ILE A 511 2.40 4.02 -4.51
N GLN A 512 3.29 3.08 -4.25
CA GLN A 512 4.72 3.35 -4.10
C GLN A 512 5.54 2.28 -4.84
N THR A 513 6.69 2.69 -5.36
CA THR A 513 7.58 1.81 -6.13
C THR A 513 9.06 2.18 -5.98
N GLU A 514 9.94 1.18 -6.01
CA GLU A 514 11.38 1.36 -6.16
C GLU A 514 11.94 0.52 -7.30
N THR A 515 12.91 1.08 -8.02
CA THR A 515 13.71 0.34 -9.00
C THR A 515 14.65 -0.62 -8.27
N PRO A 516 14.90 -1.86 -8.76
CA PRO A 516 15.85 -2.75 -8.11
C PRO A 516 17.26 -2.15 -8.10
N TYR A 517 17.93 -2.20 -6.96
CA TYR A 517 19.18 -1.45 -6.73
C TYR A 517 20.35 -1.91 -7.59
N PHE A 518 20.31 -3.15 -8.10
CA PHE A 518 21.31 -3.64 -9.05
C PHE A 518 21.19 -3.00 -10.43
N GLN A 519 20.08 -2.32 -10.76
CA GLN A 519 19.83 -1.94 -12.14
C GLN A 519 20.81 -0.92 -12.72
N GLY A 520 21.20 -1.21 -13.96
CA GLY A 520 22.42 -0.69 -14.57
C GLY A 520 23.56 -1.70 -14.54
N ASN A 521 23.38 -2.78 -13.77
CA ASN A 521 24.23 -3.96 -13.69
C ASN A 521 23.48 -5.18 -13.08
N PRO A 522 22.60 -5.87 -13.85
CA PRO A 522 22.30 -5.65 -15.26
C PRO A 522 21.25 -4.54 -15.50
N ALA A 523 21.05 -4.15 -16.76
CA ALA A 523 19.93 -3.30 -17.17
C ALA A 523 18.59 -4.06 -17.17
N ALA A 524 17.47 -3.35 -17.27
CA ALA A 524 16.13 -3.96 -17.24
C ALA A 524 15.83 -4.96 -18.39
N THR A 525 16.66 -5.01 -19.44
CA THR A 525 16.57 -6.01 -20.53
C THR A 525 17.03 -7.41 -20.12
N THR A 526 17.51 -7.60 -18.89
CA THR A 526 18.10 -8.84 -18.39
C THR A 526 17.72 -9.02 -16.93
N PRO A 527 17.42 -10.27 -16.48
CA PRO A 527 17.54 -11.52 -17.22
C PRO A 527 16.24 -12.06 -17.86
N PHE A 528 15.16 -11.30 -17.78
CA PHE A 528 13.90 -11.69 -18.39
C PHE A 528 13.79 -11.11 -19.79
N ALA A 529 13.62 -11.98 -20.78
CA ALA A 529 13.28 -11.54 -22.13
C ALA A 529 11.87 -10.92 -22.12
N ALA A 530 11.68 -9.88 -22.94
CA ALA A 530 10.34 -9.33 -23.17
C ALA A 530 9.43 -10.40 -23.77
N ASN A 531 8.27 -10.58 -23.16
CA ASN A 531 7.24 -11.54 -23.55
C ASN A 531 5.96 -10.79 -23.93
N ALA A 532 5.65 -10.79 -25.23
CA ALA A 532 4.48 -10.09 -25.77
C ALA A 532 3.15 -10.58 -25.18
N ALA A 533 3.07 -11.83 -24.69
CA ALA A 533 1.86 -12.36 -24.05
C ALA A 533 1.52 -11.67 -22.72
N PHE A 534 2.49 -10.98 -22.10
CA PHE A 534 2.31 -10.17 -20.88
C PHE A 534 2.44 -8.67 -21.18
N GLY A 535 2.48 -8.30 -22.47
CA GLY A 535 2.64 -6.93 -22.95
C GLY A 535 3.86 -6.21 -22.42
N ASP A 536 4.97 -6.92 -22.23
CA ASP A 536 6.17 -6.36 -21.59
C ASP A 536 6.75 -5.12 -22.29
N PRO A 537 7.40 -4.22 -21.54
CA PRO A 537 8.20 -3.16 -22.12
C PRO A 537 9.40 -3.74 -22.89
N ASP A 538 9.51 -3.36 -24.17
CA ASP A 538 10.73 -3.57 -24.95
C ASP A 538 11.67 -2.37 -24.75
N PHE A 539 12.54 -2.47 -23.74
CA PHE A 539 13.54 -1.43 -23.45
C PHE A 539 14.63 -1.30 -24.52
N ALA A 540 14.84 -2.32 -25.36
CA ALA A 540 15.79 -2.21 -26.47
C ALA A 540 15.22 -1.30 -27.58
N ALA A 541 13.91 -1.36 -27.80
CA ALA A 541 13.21 -0.47 -28.73
C ALA A 541 12.92 0.92 -28.12
N ALA A 542 12.55 1.00 -26.84
CA ALA A 542 12.14 2.24 -26.18
C ALA A 542 13.33 3.18 -25.83
N CYS A 543 14.54 2.63 -25.69
CA CYS A 543 15.75 3.37 -25.35
C CYS A 543 16.75 3.33 -26.53
N PRO A 544 16.73 4.31 -27.44
CA PRO A 544 17.66 4.35 -28.57
C PRO A 544 19.11 4.46 -28.11
N SER A 545 20.03 4.02 -28.98
CA SER A 545 21.47 4.03 -28.73
C SER A 545 21.99 5.47 -28.48
N GLY A 546 22.26 5.79 -27.22
CA GLY A 546 22.75 7.12 -26.81
C GLY A 546 22.32 7.54 -25.41
N ASP A 547 21.18 7.05 -24.90
CA ASP A 547 20.62 7.45 -23.59
C ASP A 547 21.35 6.84 -22.37
N GLY A 548 22.50 6.20 -22.62
CA GLY A 548 23.34 5.57 -21.61
C GLY A 548 22.64 4.45 -20.85
N ARG A 549 23.29 3.97 -19.79
CA ARG A 549 22.69 2.95 -18.91
C ARG A 549 21.44 3.48 -18.20
N GLY A 550 21.14 4.78 -18.17
CA GLY A 550 20.06 5.35 -17.35
C GLY A 550 18.64 5.05 -17.85
N CYS A 551 18.43 4.86 -19.16
CA CYS A 551 17.09 4.67 -19.73
C CYS A 551 16.49 3.29 -19.46
N GLN A 552 17.32 2.23 -19.49
CA GLN A 552 16.85 0.84 -19.35
C GLN A 552 16.67 0.46 -17.87
N ARG A 553 15.65 1.05 -17.24
CA ARG A 553 15.27 0.85 -15.83
C ARG A 553 13.82 0.40 -15.73
N ALA A 554 13.50 -0.34 -14.68
CA ALA A 554 12.15 -0.78 -14.39
C ALA A 554 11.19 0.40 -14.39
N TRP A 555 10.04 0.24 -15.04
CA TRP A 555 8.97 1.22 -14.93
C TRP A 555 8.36 1.18 -13.53
N GLY A 556 8.24 2.33 -12.86
CA GLY A 556 7.42 2.43 -11.65
C GLY A 556 5.96 2.10 -11.98
N LEU A 557 5.38 2.87 -12.90
CA LEU A 557 4.06 2.63 -13.47
C LEU A 557 4.13 2.74 -15.00
N ARG A 558 3.61 1.73 -15.71
CA ARG A 558 3.40 1.75 -17.16
C ARG A 558 1.93 1.55 -17.49
N VAL A 559 1.33 2.49 -18.21
CA VAL A 559 -0.08 2.42 -18.65
C VAL A 559 -0.13 2.31 -20.18
N VAL A 560 -0.81 1.29 -20.71
CA VAL A 560 -0.87 1.00 -22.15
C VAL A 560 -2.32 0.80 -22.56
N ASN A 561 -2.81 1.55 -23.55
CA ASN A 561 -4.15 1.37 -24.12
C ASN A 561 -5.26 1.21 -23.05
N SER A 562 -5.22 2.05 -22.02
CA SER A 562 -6.12 1.98 -20.87
C SER A 562 -6.77 3.33 -20.61
N SER A 563 -7.98 3.34 -20.08
CA SER A 563 -8.75 4.55 -19.74
C SER A 563 -9.29 4.45 -18.30
N ASP A 564 -9.78 5.56 -17.76
CA ASP A 564 -10.38 5.58 -16.40
C ASP A 564 -9.48 4.95 -15.33
N VAL A 565 -8.19 5.29 -15.42
CA VAL A 565 -7.15 4.95 -14.44
C VAL A 565 -6.89 6.17 -13.58
N PHE A 566 -7.08 6.02 -12.27
CA PHE A 566 -6.90 7.07 -11.27
C PHE A 566 -5.82 6.62 -10.29
N VAL A 567 -4.79 7.47 -10.10
CA VAL A 567 -3.64 7.24 -9.21
C VAL A 567 -3.39 8.49 -8.38
#